data_AF-A0A1X1W1S2-F1
#
_entry.id   AF-A0A1X1W1S2-F1
#
_cell.length_a   1.000
_cell.length_b   1.000
_cell.length_c   1.000
_cell.angle_alpha   90.00
_cell.angle_beta   90.00
_cell.angle_gamma   90.00
#
_symmetry.space_group_name_H-M   'P 1'
#
loop_
_entity.id
_entity.type
_entity.pdbx_description
1 polymer ?
#
loop_
_entity_poly.entity_id
_entity_poly.type
_entity_poly.pdbx_seq_one_letter_code
_entity_poly.pdbx_strand_id
1 'polypeptide(L)'
;MWTIWTNPAAWPGDIIRAAKIKGDFEVGSRITLKPKGLPTTRLTITQIDLQHRWAAVSKLPGLTIEFEHIIESSDSGTRLVERGILTGTFAGVAAHLIGHRLESMFAGLTAQCARQAGT
;
A
#
# COMPACT_ATOMS: atom_id res chain seq x y z
N MET A 1 3.22 7.67 -13.01
CA MET A 1 3.05 6.63 -11.97
C MET A 1 3.33 7.15 -10.56
N TRP A 2 4.55 7.57 -10.21
CA TRP A 2 4.91 8.03 -8.86
C TRP A 2 3.89 9.01 -8.24
N THR A 3 3.50 10.06 -8.97
CA THR A 3 2.52 11.05 -8.52
C THR A 3 1.18 10.47 -8.06
N ILE A 4 0.68 9.42 -8.75
CA ILE A 4 -0.57 8.74 -8.38
C ILE A 4 -0.31 7.83 -7.18
N TRP A 5 0.81 7.10 -7.25
CA TRP A 5 1.21 6.12 -6.25
C TRP A 5 1.54 6.73 -4.89
N THR A 6 1.92 8.01 -4.84
CA THR A 6 2.15 8.78 -3.61
C THR A 6 1.05 9.80 -3.31
N ASN A 7 -0.11 9.69 -3.98
CA ASN A 7 -1.28 10.52 -3.71
C ASN A 7 -2.44 9.65 -3.20
N PRO A 8 -2.57 9.46 -1.87
CA PRO A 8 -3.65 8.67 -1.28
C PRO A 8 -5.05 9.09 -1.70
N ALA A 9 -5.29 10.36 -2.06
CA ALA A 9 -6.60 10.80 -2.53
C ALA A 9 -6.98 10.22 -3.91
N ALA A 10 -6.01 9.76 -4.70
CA ALA A 10 -6.22 9.15 -6.01
C ALA A 10 -6.53 7.64 -5.95
N TRP A 11 -6.20 6.97 -4.84
CA TRP A 11 -6.33 5.51 -4.69
C TRP A 11 -7.76 4.94 -4.63
N PRO A 12 -8.81 5.67 -4.19
CA PRO A 12 -10.17 5.15 -4.20
C PRO A 12 -10.60 4.62 -5.58
N GLY A 13 -11.32 3.50 -5.57
CA GLY A 13 -11.71 2.78 -6.79
C GLY A 13 -12.42 1.47 -6.45
N ASP A 14 -12.08 0.40 -7.14
CA ASP A 14 -12.76 -0.89 -7.01
C ASP A 14 -12.56 -1.52 -5.64
N ILE A 15 -11.34 -1.50 -5.11
CA ILE A 15 -11.00 -2.15 -3.83
C ILE A 15 -10.90 -1.15 -2.67
N ILE A 16 -10.34 0.04 -2.91
CA ILE A 16 -10.21 1.07 -1.89
C ILE A 16 -11.46 1.95 -1.88
N ARG A 17 -12.11 2.06 -0.73
CA ARG A 17 -13.26 2.96 -0.55
C ARG A 17 -12.82 4.39 -0.30
N ALA A 18 -11.80 4.58 0.53
CA ALA A 18 -11.25 5.88 0.86
C ALA A 18 -9.79 5.74 1.29
N ALA A 19 -8.97 6.73 0.94
CA ALA A 19 -7.61 6.86 1.41
C ALA A 19 -7.31 8.35 1.60
N LYS A 20 -6.59 8.68 2.68
CA LYS A 20 -6.19 10.05 2.98
C LYS A 20 -4.88 10.09 3.73
N ILE A 21 -4.12 11.15 3.52
CA ILE A 21 -2.94 11.52 4.29
C ILE A 21 -3.14 12.93 4.82
N LYS A 22 -2.65 13.21 6.02
CA LYS A 22 -2.64 14.56 6.57
C LYS A 22 -1.23 15.12 6.37
N GLY A 23 -1.12 16.21 5.63
CA GLY A 23 0.17 16.79 5.27
C GLY A 23 0.80 16.07 4.08
N ASP A 24 2.10 16.28 3.92
CA ASP A 24 2.85 15.80 2.76
C ASP A 24 3.12 14.29 2.82
N PHE A 25 3.38 13.71 1.65
CA PHE A 25 3.80 12.32 1.52
C PHE A 25 5.29 12.19 1.86
N GLU A 26 5.60 12.17 3.14
CA GLU A 26 6.97 12.12 3.68
C GLU A 26 7.11 11.06 4.79
N VAL A 27 8.35 10.71 5.13
CA VAL A 27 8.64 9.76 6.22
C VAL A 27 8.05 10.27 7.53
N GLY A 28 7.34 9.41 8.25
CA GLY A 28 6.61 9.74 9.48
C GLY A 28 5.14 10.12 9.25
N SER A 29 4.75 10.48 8.02
CA SER A 29 3.36 10.80 7.70
C SER A 29 2.45 9.58 7.86
N ARG A 30 1.19 9.86 8.21
CA ARG A 30 0.18 8.84 8.46
C ARG A 30 -0.89 8.81 7.39
N ILE A 31 -1.02 7.66 6.75
CA ILE A 31 -2.08 7.37 5.79
C ILE A 31 -3.19 6.63 6.52
N THR A 32 -4.42 7.09 6.34
CA THR A 32 -5.63 6.38 6.76
C THR A 32 -6.25 5.74 5.53
N LEU A 33 -6.27 4.41 5.50
CA LEU A 33 -6.76 3.60 4.39
C LEU A 33 -8.03 2.85 4.80
N LYS A 34 -9.05 2.89 3.96
CA LYS A 34 -10.31 2.15 4.14
C LYS A 34 -10.58 1.31 2.89
N PRO A 35 -10.22 0.03 2.88
CA PRO A 35 -10.65 -0.88 1.82
C PRO A 35 -12.14 -1.21 1.96
N LYS A 36 -12.79 -1.61 0.87
CA LYS A 36 -14.19 -2.07 0.88
C LYS A 36 -14.28 -3.40 1.65
N GLY A 37 -15.21 -3.48 2.60
CA GLY A 37 -15.45 -4.68 3.40
C GLY A 37 -14.34 -5.03 4.41
N LEU A 38 -13.37 -4.15 4.65
CA LEU A 38 -12.32 -4.31 5.66
C LEU A 38 -12.31 -3.16 6.68
N PRO A 39 -11.72 -3.36 7.87
CA PRO A 39 -11.50 -2.29 8.83
C PRO A 39 -10.67 -1.13 8.27
N THR A 40 -10.75 0.02 8.93
CA THR A 40 -9.87 1.15 8.61
C THR A 40 -8.48 0.86 9.17
N THR A 41 -7.46 0.98 8.33
CA THR A 41 -6.06 0.75 8.69
C THR A 41 -5.30 2.07 8.68
N ARG A 42 -4.36 2.22 9.61
CA ARG A 42 -3.39 3.32 9.60
C ARG A 42 -2.02 2.78 9.20
N LEU A 43 -1.39 3.46 8.25
CA LEU A 43 -0.03 3.22 7.81
C LEU A 43 0.83 4.42 8.20
N THR A 44 2.04 4.19 8.67
CA THR A 44 3.05 5.23 8.89
C THR A 44 4.16 5.01 7.88
N ILE A 45 4.46 6.03 7.07
CA ILE A 45 5.55 5.97 6.09
C ILE A 45 6.87 5.87 6.85
N THR A 46 7.69 4.89 6.49
CA THR A 46 8.98 4.61 7.16
C THR A 46 10.17 4.91 6.26
N GLN A 47 10.00 4.83 4.93
CA GLN A 47 11.06 5.08 3.97
C GLN A 47 10.49 5.68 2.69
N ILE A 48 11.23 6.58 2.06
CA ILE A 48 10.98 7.07 0.71
C ILE A 48 12.32 7.12 -0.03
N ASP A 49 12.30 6.60 -1.24
CA ASP A 49 13.35 6.70 -2.25
C ASP A 49 12.66 7.23 -3.52
N LEU A 50 12.92 8.49 -3.82
CA LEU A 50 12.11 9.27 -4.74
C LEU A 50 12.00 8.58 -6.10
N GLN A 51 10.78 8.45 -6.63
CA GLN A 51 10.46 7.79 -7.91
C GLN A 51 10.73 6.28 -7.98
N HIS A 52 11.35 5.68 -6.96
CA HIS A 52 11.75 4.27 -6.96
C HIS A 52 10.97 3.42 -5.96
N ARG A 53 10.89 3.83 -4.69
CA ARG A 53 10.23 3.01 -3.67
C ARG A 53 9.77 3.83 -2.46
N TRP A 54 8.80 3.30 -1.75
CA TRP A 54 8.46 3.77 -0.41
C TRP A 54 7.94 2.61 0.44
N ALA A 55 8.16 2.71 1.74
CA ALA A 55 7.71 1.71 2.70
C ALA A 55 6.82 2.36 3.76
N ALA A 56 5.89 1.58 4.29
CA ALA A 56 5.08 1.99 5.42
C ALA A 56 4.75 0.82 6.34
N VAL A 57 4.49 1.13 7.60
CA VAL A 57 4.17 0.13 8.61
C VAL A 57 2.77 0.32 9.16
N SER A 58 2.05 -0.79 9.37
CA SER A 58 0.88 -0.86 10.22
C SER A 58 1.19 -1.68 11.47
N LYS A 59 0.79 -1.17 12.63
CA LYS A 59 0.99 -1.84 13.91
C LYS A 59 -0.35 -2.18 14.54
N LEU A 60 -0.52 -3.45 14.85
CA LEU A 60 -1.61 -4.03 15.60
C LEU A 60 -1.03 -4.72 16.85
N PRO A 61 -1.82 -4.93 17.92
CA PRO A 61 -1.34 -5.70 19.06
C PRO A 61 -0.83 -7.08 18.63
N GLY A 62 0.46 -7.36 18.86
CA GLY A 62 1.10 -8.64 18.51
C GLY A 62 1.34 -8.90 17.02
N LEU A 63 1.10 -7.92 16.14
CA LEU A 63 1.34 -8.03 14.70
C LEU A 63 1.83 -6.69 14.12
N THR A 64 2.96 -6.75 13.42
CA THR A 64 3.44 -5.65 12.58
C THR A 64 3.38 -6.09 11.13
N ILE A 65 2.86 -5.22 10.28
CA ILE A 65 2.83 -5.42 8.82
C ILE A 65 3.61 -4.28 8.19
N GLU A 66 4.73 -4.60 7.56
CA GLU A 66 5.47 -3.68 6.72
C GLU A 66 5.03 -3.87 5.26
N PHE A 67 4.78 -2.76 4.59
CA PHE A 67 4.39 -2.70 3.19
C PHE A 67 5.50 -2.01 2.42
N GLU A 68 6.15 -2.73 1.52
CA GLU A 68 7.11 -2.17 0.58
C GLU A 68 6.43 -1.96 -0.76
N HIS A 69 6.60 -0.78 -1.35
CA HIS A 69 6.09 -0.45 -2.66
C HIS A 69 7.25 -0.02 -3.53
N ILE A 70 7.44 -0.69 -4.65
CA ILE A 70 8.59 -0.50 -5.54
C ILE A 70 8.06 -0.25 -6.95
N ILE A 71 8.64 0.74 -7.62
CA ILE A 71 8.44 1.08 -9.01
C ILE A 71 9.69 0.64 -9.77
N GLU A 72 9.54 -0.37 -10.60
CA GLU A 72 10.61 -0.85 -11.48
C GLU A 72 10.34 -0.40 -12.92
N SER A 73 11.38 0.09 -13.58
CA SER A 73 11.37 0.25 -15.04
C SER A 73 11.52 -1.12 -15.68
N SER A 74 10.72 -1.40 -16.71
CA SER A 74 10.80 -2.63 -17.50
C SER A 74 10.72 -2.30 -18.98
N ASP A 75 11.19 -3.20 -19.84
CA ASP A 75 11.20 -2.99 -21.31
C ASP A 75 9.80 -2.75 -21.88
N SER A 76 8.75 -3.24 -21.21
CA SER A 76 7.34 -3.07 -21.59
C SER A 76 6.59 -1.97 -20.82
N GLY A 77 7.28 -1.14 -20.02
CA GLY A 77 6.68 -0.05 -19.26
C GLY A 77 7.05 -0.06 -17.77
N THR A 78 6.11 0.33 -16.91
CA THR A 78 6.32 0.41 -15.45
C THR A 78 5.76 -0.83 -14.75
N ARG A 79 6.58 -1.49 -13.93
CA ARG A 79 6.14 -2.58 -13.05
C ARG A 79 6.02 -2.06 -11.62
N LEU A 80 4.87 -2.28 -11.01
CA LEU A 80 4.65 -2.04 -9.59
C LEU A 80 4.81 -3.35 -8.83
N VAL A 81 5.60 -3.33 -7.77
CA VAL A 81 5.79 -4.46 -6.86
C VAL A 81 5.38 -4.02 -5.47
N GLU A 82 4.41 -4.72 -4.89
CA GLU A 82 4.00 -4.55 -3.50
C GLU A 82 4.37 -5.80 -2.70
N ARG A 83 4.98 -5.63 -1.53
CA ARG A 83 5.32 -6.72 -0.61
C ARG A 83 4.78 -6.43 0.77
N GLY A 84 4.12 -7.41 1.37
CA GLY A 84 3.69 -7.38 2.76
C GLY A 84 4.56 -8.29 3.62
N ILE A 85 5.31 -7.73 4.56
CA ILE A 85 6.15 -8.46 5.50
C ILE A 85 5.46 -8.46 6.86
N LEU A 86 5.03 -9.64 7.31
CA LEU A 86 4.32 -9.80 8.59
C LEU A 86 5.29 -10.30 9.65
N THR A 87 5.34 -9.63 10.79
CA THR A 87 6.19 -9.99 11.93
C THR A 87 5.42 -9.93 13.26
N GLY A 88 5.91 -10.67 14.25
CA GLY A 88 5.32 -10.76 15.59
C GLY A 88 4.61 -12.07 15.88
N THR A 89 4.09 -12.21 17.10
CA THR A 89 3.52 -13.45 17.65
C THR A 89 2.39 -14.03 16.81
N PHE A 90 1.57 -13.17 16.17
CA PHE A 90 0.44 -13.60 15.37
C PHE A 90 0.70 -13.63 13.85
N ALA A 91 1.94 -13.44 13.40
CA ALA A 91 2.27 -13.31 11.97
C ALA A 91 1.82 -14.53 11.14
N GLY A 92 2.09 -15.75 11.61
CA GLY A 92 1.69 -16.97 10.88
C GLY A 92 0.18 -17.12 10.73
N VAL A 93 -0.57 -16.88 11.81
CA VAL A 93 -2.04 -16.92 11.79
C VAL A 93 -2.61 -15.83 10.87
N ALA A 94 -2.08 -14.61 10.96
CA ALA A 94 -2.49 -13.51 10.10
C ALA A 94 -2.20 -13.80 8.62
N ALA A 95 -1.01 -14.31 8.29
CA ALA A 95 -0.66 -14.70 6.92
C ALA A 95 -1.65 -15.72 6.36
N HIS A 96 -2.04 -16.72 7.15
CA HIS A 96 -3.02 -17.71 6.73
C HIS A 96 -4.44 -17.13 6.54
N LEU A 97 -4.89 -16.27 7.46
CA LEU A 97 -6.26 -15.75 7.43
C LEU A 97 -6.49 -14.62 6.41
N ILE A 98 -5.50 -13.75 6.22
CA ILE A 98 -5.67 -12.53 5.41
C ILE A 98 -4.68 -12.41 4.24
N GLY A 99 -3.75 -13.35 4.05
CA GLY A 99 -2.75 -13.32 2.98
C GLY A 99 -3.35 -13.14 1.58
N HIS A 100 -4.24 -14.02 1.16
CA HIS A 100 -4.92 -13.92 -0.14
C HIS A 100 -5.73 -12.62 -0.31
N ARG A 101 -6.25 -12.08 0.79
CA ARG A 101 -6.99 -10.82 0.77
C ARG A 101 -6.05 -9.64 0.60
N LEU A 102 -4.87 -9.66 1.22
CA LEU A 102 -3.81 -8.67 1.00
C LEU A 102 -3.32 -8.71 -0.44
N GLU A 103 -3.04 -9.90 -0.97
CA GLU A 103 -2.65 -10.10 -2.38
C GLU A 103 -3.69 -9.51 -3.35
N SER A 104 -4.97 -9.82 -3.12
CA SER A 104 -6.08 -9.28 -3.93
C SER A 104 -6.18 -7.76 -3.82
N MET A 105 -5.89 -7.19 -2.65
CA MET A 105 -5.87 -5.73 -2.47
C MET A 105 -4.73 -5.07 -3.22
N PHE A 106 -3.52 -5.63 -3.15
CA PHE A 106 -2.35 -5.13 -3.88
C PHE A 106 -2.62 -5.15 -5.39
N ALA A 107 -3.08 -6.29 -5.91
CA ALA A 107 -3.40 -6.43 -7.33
C ALA A 107 -4.45 -5.38 -7.79
N GLY A 108 -5.51 -5.20 -7.02
CA GLY A 108 -6.56 -4.23 -7.36
C GLY A 108 -6.12 -2.76 -7.26
N LEU A 109 -5.33 -2.41 -6.25
CA LEU A 109 -4.80 -1.05 -6.09
C LEU A 109 -3.80 -0.73 -7.22
N THR A 110 -2.85 -1.63 -7.46
CA THR A 110 -1.89 -1.54 -8.57
C THR A 110 -2.62 -1.36 -9.91
N ALA A 111 -3.65 -2.15 -10.19
CA ALA A 111 -4.45 -2.03 -11.42
C ALA A 111 -5.18 -0.68 -11.53
N GLN A 112 -5.75 -0.17 -10.44
CA GLN A 112 -6.41 1.13 -10.41
C GLN A 112 -5.44 2.27 -10.73
N CYS A 113 -4.26 2.28 -10.10
CA CYS A 113 -3.27 3.32 -10.34
C CYS A 113 -2.65 3.22 -11.75
N ALA A 114 -2.52 2.01 -12.30
CA ALA A 114 -2.12 1.81 -13.69
C ALA A 114 -3.12 2.43 -14.66
N ARG A 115 -4.44 2.23 -14.44
CA ARG A 115 -5.48 2.86 -15.27
C ARG A 115 -5.40 4.38 -15.24
N GLN A 116 -5.20 4.96 -14.06
CA GLN A 116 -5.07 6.41 -13.89
C GLN A 116 -3.76 6.98 -14.48
N ALA A 117 -2.72 6.16 -14.62
CA ALA A 117 -1.45 6.60 -15.20
C ALA A 117 -1.46 6.62 -16.74
N GLY A 118 -2.41 5.90 -17.36
CA GLY A 118 -2.60 5.86 -18.81
C GLY A 118 -3.65 6.84 -19.35
N THR A 119 -4.32 7.59 -18.47
CA THR A 119 -5.22 8.72 -18.80
C THR A 119 -4.48 10.04 -18.74
#